data_AF-A0A4R5NBJ2-F1
#
_entry.id   AF-A0A4R5NBJ2-F1
#
_cell.length_a   1.000
_cell.length_b   1.000
_cell.length_c   1.000
_cell.angle_alpha   90.00
_cell.angle_beta   90.00
_cell.angle_gamma   90.00
#
_symmetry.space_group_name_H-M   'P 1'
#
loop_
_entity.id
_entity.type
_entity.pdbx_description
1 polymer ?
#
loop_
_entity_poly.entity_id
_entity_poly.type
_entity_poly.pdbx_seq_one_letter_code
_entity_poly.pdbx_strand_id
1 'polypeptide(L)'
;MDFGAQMKKLRTSRGLTQGQVAQKLNVSRQTISSWENNRNLPDLEMVVLIARIFNISLDNLILGDPTMTNKLVKDGSEMKRAKWNLYFSLSMIFAGIISFLLFRLIGSTVDSNGYLQEPFFLVPIGYLFLLVGLIDGVIYLVQRFKRN
;
A
#
# COMPACT_ATOMS: atom_id res chain seq x y z
N MET A 1 -13.51 11.92 1.04
CA MET A 1 -14.56 12.20 2.04
C MET A 1 -14.86 13.67 1.98
N ASP A 2 -16.12 14.06 2.09
CA ASP A 2 -16.55 15.46 2.05
C ASP A 2 -16.69 16.02 3.47
N PHE A 3 -16.42 17.31 3.66
CA PHE A 3 -16.41 17.98 4.96
C PHE A 3 -17.76 17.81 5.69
N GLY A 4 -18.87 18.04 4.99
CA GLY A 4 -20.21 17.93 5.58
C GLY A 4 -20.53 16.53 6.09
N ALA A 5 -20.10 15.49 5.36
CA ALA A 5 -20.26 14.10 5.77
C ALA A 5 -19.43 13.78 7.02
N GLN A 6 -18.20 14.29 7.11
CA GLN A 6 -17.34 14.11 8.27
C GLN A 6 -17.90 14.85 9.50
N MET A 7 -18.41 16.08 9.34
CA MET A 7 -19.07 16.82 10.40
C MET A 7 -20.29 16.07 10.94
N LYS A 8 -21.14 15.54 10.06
CA LYS A 8 -22.30 14.72 10.44
C LYS A 8 -21.89 13.45 11.18
N LYS A 9 -20.81 12.79 10.74
CA LYS A 9 -20.24 11.60 11.41
C LYS A 9 -19.77 11.94 12.83
N LEU A 10 -19.03 13.02 13.00
CA LEU A 10 -18.54 13.48 14.31
C LEU A 10 -19.67 13.88 15.26
N ARG A 11 -20.70 14.54 14.74
CA ARG A 11 -21.88 14.90 15.52
C ARG A 11 -22.63 13.65 16.01
N THR A 12 -22.88 12.71 15.11
CA THR A 12 -23.65 11.49 15.42
C THR A 12 -22.89 10.52 16.31
N SER A 13 -21.57 10.40 16.16
CA SER A 13 -20.74 9.57 17.05
C SER A 13 -20.73 10.06 18.50
N ARG A 14 -21.11 11.31 18.75
CA ARG A 14 -21.27 11.92 20.08
C ARG A 14 -22.73 12.01 20.54
N GLY A 15 -23.66 11.44 19.79
CA GLY A 15 -25.10 11.50 20.12
C GLY A 15 -25.68 12.91 20.10
N LEU A 16 -25.05 13.87 19.42
CA LEU A 16 -25.50 15.27 19.40
C LEU A 16 -26.51 15.52 18.27
N THR A 17 -27.49 16.37 18.52
CA THR A 17 -28.40 16.89 17.49
C THR A 17 -27.78 18.10 16.78
N GLN A 18 -28.27 18.42 15.57
CA GLN A 18 -27.82 19.63 14.86
C GLN A 18 -28.04 20.90 15.69
N GLY A 19 -29.14 20.97 16.47
CA GLY A 19 -29.43 22.10 17.35
C GLY A 19 -28.44 22.23 18.50
N GLN A 20 -28.00 21.11 19.09
CA GLN A 20 -27.00 21.13 20.16
C GLN A 20 -25.63 21.59 19.66
N VAL A 21 -25.22 21.17 18.46
CA VAL A 21 -23.97 21.65 17.83
C VAL A 21 -24.09 23.13 17.47
N ALA A 22 -25.26 23.55 16.95
CA ALA A 22 -25.54 24.95 16.62
C ALA A 22 -25.41 25.86 17.85
N GLN A 23 -25.97 25.45 18.99
CA GLN A 23 -25.82 26.18 20.26
C GLN A 23 -24.35 26.29 20.71
N LYS A 24 -23.57 25.20 20.61
CA LYS A 24 -22.15 25.22 21.00
C LYS A 24 -21.28 26.11 20.10
N LEU A 25 -21.65 26.24 18.83
CA LEU A 25 -20.94 27.06 17.83
C LEU A 25 -21.51 28.48 17.72
N ASN A 26 -22.56 28.81 18.47
CA ASN A 26 -23.31 30.07 18.38
C ASN A 26 -23.78 30.40 16.94
N VAL A 27 -24.32 29.40 16.25
CA VAL A 27 -24.89 29.53 14.90
C VAL A 27 -26.32 28.98 14.85
N SER A 28 -27.02 29.21 13.74
CA SER A 28 -28.35 28.64 13.53
C SER A 28 -28.29 27.12 13.24
N ARG A 29 -29.37 26.39 13.57
CA ARG A 29 -29.50 24.97 13.19
C ARG A 29 -29.43 24.79 11.66
N GLN A 30 -29.98 25.74 10.92
CA GLN A 30 -29.96 25.78 9.45
C GLN A 30 -28.52 25.84 8.93
N THR A 31 -27.64 26.60 9.60
CA THR A 31 -26.22 26.69 9.28
C THR A 31 -25.56 25.31 9.39
N ILE A 32 -25.77 24.58 10.49
CA ILE A 32 -25.24 23.22 10.66
C ILE A 32 -25.79 22.28 9.58
N SER A 33 -27.09 22.33 9.31
CA SER A 33 -27.70 21.53 8.25
C SER A 33 -27.12 21.87 6.87
N SER A 34 -26.81 23.13 6.62
CA SER A 34 -26.25 23.59 5.35
C SER A 34 -24.83 23.05 5.15
N TRP A 35 -24.00 23.08 6.19
CA TRP A 35 -22.66 22.49 6.18
C TRP A 35 -22.70 20.96 6.02
N GLU A 36 -23.58 20.26 6.76
CA GLU A 36 -23.70 18.80 6.67
C GLU A 36 -24.21 18.29 5.31
N ASN A 37 -24.87 19.15 4.53
CA ASN A 37 -25.38 18.85 3.19
C ASN A 37 -24.58 19.56 2.08
N ASN A 38 -23.41 20.12 2.41
CA ASN A 38 -22.48 20.77 1.47
C ASN A 38 -23.10 21.92 0.64
N ARG A 39 -24.13 22.58 1.16
CA ARG A 39 -24.73 23.75 0.50
C ARG A 39 -23.87 25.00 0.66
N ASN A 40 -23.13 25.07 1.76
CA ASN A 40 -22.09 26.06 2.02
C ASN A 40 -21.01 25.41 2.89
N LEU A 41 -19.87 26.09 3.01
CA LEU A 41 -18.78 25.68 3.89
C LEU A 41 -18.62 26.71 5.02
N PRO A 42 -18.19 26.27 6.23
CA PRO A 42 -17.75 27.19 7.26
C PRO A 42 -16.46 27.91 6.84
N ASP A 43 -16.25 29.11 7.37
CA ASP A 43 -14.97 29.81 7.25
C ASP A 43 -13.89 29.13 8.10
N LEU A 44 -12.64 29.58 7.94
CA LEU A 44 -11.50 28.99 8.64
C LEU A 44 -11.62 29.08 10.16
N GLU A 45 -12.13 30.19 10.69
CA GLU A 45 -12.30 30.38 12.14
C GLU A 45 -13.30 29.36 12.70
N MET A 46 -14.42 29.17 12.01
CA MET A 46 -15.44 28.22 12.36
C MET A 46 -14.94 26.77 12.23
N VAL A 47 -14.14 26.45 11.21
CA VAL A 47 -13.48 25.14 11.09
C VAL A 47 -12.58 24.86 12.30
N VAL A 48 -11.80 25.85 12.76
CA VAL A 48 -10.97 25.72 13.96
C VAL A 48 -11.82 25.52 15.22
N LEU A 49 -12.94 26.25 15.34
CA LEU A 49 -13.85 26.12 16.48
C LEU A 49 -14.52 24.73 16.52
N ILE A 50 -14.95 24.23 15.36
CA ILE A 50 -15.49 22.88 15.20
C ILE A 50 -14.45 21.85 15.66
N ALA A 51 -13.21 21.94 15.19
CA ALA A 51 -12.13 21.03 15.59
C ALA A 51 -11.91 21.02 17.12
N ARG A 52 -11.96 22.19 17.78
CA ARG A 52 -11.84 22.31 19.24
C ARG A 52 -13.02 21.69 19.99
N ILE A 53 -14.26 21.99 19.59
CA ILE A 53 -15.46 21.38 20.21
C ILE A 53 -15.45 19.87 20.04
N PHE A 54 -15.01 19.42 18.86
CA PHE A 54 -14.86 18.01 18.54
C PHE A 54 -13.55 17.40 19.06
N ASN A 55 -12.69 18.13 19.76
CA ASN A 55 -11.39 17.65 20.27
C ASN A 55 -10.64 16.73 19.27
N ILE A 56 -10.52 17.19 18.02
CA ILE A 56 -9.82 16.49 16.93
C ILE A 56 -8.87 17.46 16.22
N SER A 57 -7.90 16.92 15.47
CA SER A 57 -7.07 17.74 14.58
C SER A 57 -7.87 18.28 13.40
N LEU A 58 -7.41 19.40 12.84
CA LEU A 58 -7.96 19.95 11.60
C LEU A 58 -7.86 18.93 10.45
N ASP A 59 -6.76 18.18 10.39
CA ASP A 59 -6.59 17.11 9.40
C ASP A 59 -7.70 16.07 9.52
N ASN A 60 -8.05 15.63 10.74
CA ASN A 60 -9.12 14.66 10.94
C ASN A 60 -10.51 15.25 10.62
N LEU A 61 -10.69 16.55 10.79
CA LEU A 61 -11.93 17.23 10.45
C LEU A 61 -12.10 17.39 8.93
N ILE A 62 -11.02 17.71 8.21
CA ILE A 62 -11.04 18.02 6.78
C ILE A 62 -10.84 16.76 5.93
N LEU A 63 -9.82 15.96 6.22
CA LEU A 63 -9.44 14.77 5.46
C LEU A 63 -10.22 13.52 5.91
N GLY A 64 -10.82 13.58 7.10
CA GLY A 64 -11.54 12.46 7.69
C GLY A 64 -10.66 11.55 8.54
N ASP A 65 -11.13 10.33 8.79
CA ASP A 65 -10.44 9.38 9.65
C ASP A 65 -9.13 8.88 8.99
N PRO A 66 -7.95 9.18 9.56
CA PRO A 66 -6.66 8.84 8.97
C PRO A 66 -6.44 7.32 8.90
N THR A 67 -7.28 6.52 9.57
CA THR A 67 -7.22 5.07 9.49
C THR A 67 -7.59 4.53 8.11
N MET A 68 -8.51 5.17 7.36
CA MET A 68 -8.82 4.75 5.99
C MET A 68 -7.73 5.17 5.01
N THR A 69 -7.20 6.39 5.13
CA THR A 69 -6.08 6.83 4.27
C THR A 69 -4.81 6.03 4.55
N ASN A 70 -4.50 5.74 5.82
CA ASN A 70 -3.37 4.88 6.16
C ASN A 70 -3.57 3.44 5.69
N LYS A 71 -4.80 2.89 5.73
CA LYS A 71 -5.07 1.56 5.16
C LYS A 71 -4.88 1.56 3.64
N LEU A 72 -5.43 2.53 2.92
CA LEU A 72 -5.26 2.62 1.46
C LEU A 72 -3.80 2.83 1.04
N VAL A 73 -3.05 3.66 1.77
CA VAL A 73 -1.62 3.89 1.53
C VAL A 73 -0.81 2.62 1.85
N LYS A 74 -1.12 1.94 2.94
CA LYS A 74 -0.47 0.68 3.32
C LYS A 74 -0.75 -0.42 2.30
N ASP A 75 -2.01 -0.62 1.90
CA ASP A 75 -2.42 -1.60 0.89
C ASP A 75 -1.75 -1.33 -0.47
N GLY A 76 -1.62 -0.05 -0.84
CA GLY A 76 -0.90 0.39 -2.03
C GLY A 76 0.61 0.08 -1.97
N SER A 77 1.24 0.29 -0.82
CA SER A 77 2.66 -0.01 -0.61
C SER A 77 2.95 -1.52 -0.62
N GLU A 78 2.07 -2.33 -0.02
CA GLU A 78 2.18 -3.79 -0.02
C GLU A 78 1.97 -4.37 -1.43
N MET A 79 1.05 -3.80 -2.21
CA MET A 79 0.87 -4.17 -3.61
C MET A 79 2.12 -3.86 -4.46
N LYS A 80 2.74 -2.70 -4.27
CA LYS A 80 3.99 -2.34 -4.97
C LYS A 80 5.12 -3.30 -4.60
N ARG A 81 5.27 -3.62 -3.32
CA ARG A 81 6.29 -4.58 -2.83
C ARG A 81 6.07 -5.99 -3.39
N ALA A 82 4.83 -6.46 -3.42
CA ALA A 82 4.49 -7.76 -4.00
C ALA A 82 4.83 -7.85 -5.50
N LYS A 83 4.59 -6.77 -6.26
CA LYS A 83 5.01 -6.69 -7.67
C LYS A 83 6.54 -6.73 -7.83
N TRP A 84 7.27 -6.01 -6.99
CA TRP A 84 8.74 -6.05 -7.00
C TRP A 84 9.29 -7.44 -6.70
N ASN A 85 8.73 -8.13 -5.69
CA ASN A 85 9.11 -9.51 -5.37
C ASN A 85 8.82 -10.46 -6.55
N LEU A 86 7.71 -10.25 -7.27
CA LEU A 86 7.39 -11.03 -8.48
C LEU A 86 8.42 -10.81 -9.59
N TYR A 87 8.77 -9.56 -9.89
CA TYR A 87 9.80 -9.26 -10.90
C TYR A 87 11.16 -9.84 -10.53
N PHE A 88 11.54 -9.78 -9.24
CA PHE A 88 12.77 -10.37 -8.74
C PHE A 88 12.77 -11.90 -8.86
N SER A 89 11.67 -12.58 -8.51
CA SER A 89 11.52 -14.02 -8.69
C SER A 89 11.66 -14.44 -10.17
N LEU A 90 11.02 -13.70 -11.09
CA LEU A 90 11.12 -13.97 -12.52
C LEU A 90 12.55 -13.74 -13.06
N SER A 91 13.25 -12.71 -12.60
CA SER A 91 14.63 -12.46 -13.04
C SER A 91 15.60 -13.53 -12.54
N MET A 92 15.40 -14.06 -11.33
CA MET A 92 16.18 -15.19 -10.80
C MET A 92 15.96 -16.47 -11.61
N ILE A 93 14.71 -16.78 -11.97
CA ILE A 93 14.41 -17.93 -12.83
C ILE A 93 15.08 -17.78 -14.20
N PHE A 94 14.99 -16.58 -14.79
CA PHE A 94 15.61 -16.27 -16.06
C PHE A 94 17.15 -16.39 -15.99
N ALA A 95 17.78 -15.89 -14.93
CA ALA A 95 19.21 -16.04 -14.69
C ALA A 95 19.63 -17.50 -14.54
N GLY A 96 18.82 -18.32 -13.86
CA GLY A 96 19.03 -19.76 -13.77
C GLY A 96 19.01 -20.45 -15.14
N ILE A 97 18.00 -20.14 -15.96
CA ILE A 97 17.90 -20.65 -17.35
C ILE A 97 19.10 -20.21 -18.20
N ILE A 98 19.52 -18.93 -18.08
CA ILE A 98 20.72 -18.42 -18.75
C ILE A 98 21.97 -19.20 -18.33
N SER A 99 22.12 -19.53 -17.04
CA SER A 99 23.27 -20.31 -16.56
C SER A 99 23.39 -21.65 -17.27
N PHE A 100 22.26 -22.35 -17.49
CA PHE A 100 22.25 -23.61 -18.23
C PHE A 100 22.50 -23.42 -19.73
N LEU A 101 22.02 -22.32 -20.33
CA LEU A 101 22.32 -21.99 -21.73
C LEU A 101 23.81 -21.70 -21.93
N LEU A 102 24.43 -20.94 -21.01
CA LEU A 102 25.87 -20.65 -21.03
C LEU A 102 26.70 -21.92 -20.85
N PHE A 103 26.28 -22.82 -19.94
CA PHE A 103 26.93 -24.12 -19.79
C PHE A 103 26.95 -24.90 -21.11
N ARG A 104 25.82 -24.92 -21.84
CA ARG A 104 25.75 -25.55 -23.17
C ARG A 104 26.56 -24.83 -24.25
N LEU A 105 26.64 -23.50 -24.19
CA LEU A 105 27.30 -22.69 -25.22
C LEU A 105 28.82 -22.68 -25.07
N ILE A 106 29.34 -22.63 -23.84
CA ILE A 106 30.78 -22.71 -23.56
C ILE A 106 31.30 -24.12 -23.87
N GLY A 107 30.51 -25.14 -23.54
CA GLY A 107 30.86 -26.53 -23.81
C GLY A 107 32.13 -26.98 -23.06
N SER A 108 32.75 -28.04 -23.57
CA SER A 108 33.98 -28.62 -23.02
C SER A 108 35.16 -28.33 -23.94
N THR A 109 36.26 -27.82 -23.39
CA THR A 109 37.52 -27.68 -24.12
C THR A 109 38.59 -28.61 -23.53
N VAL A 110 39.47 -29.14 -24.37
CA VAL A 110 40.62 -29.93 -23.93
C VAL A 110 41.84 -29.03 -24.00
N ASP A 111 42.49 -28.81 -22.86
CA ASP A 111 43.72 -28.03 -22.78
C ASP A 111 44.89 -28.84 -23.40
N SER A 112 45.94 -28.13 -23.80
CA SER A 112 47.22 -28.64 -24.29
C SER A 112 47.84 -29.77 -23.46
N ASN A 113 47.52 -29.83 -22.16
CA ASN A 113 47.96 -30.87 -21.23
C ASN A 113 47.03 -32.10 -21.16
N GLY A 114 45.98 -32.16 -21.99
CA GLY A 114 44.99 -33.25 -22.02
C GLY A 114 43.90 -33.17 -20.96
N TYR A 115 43.86 -32.10 -20.16
CA TYR A 115 42.82 -31.88 -19.16
C TYR A 115 41.55 -31.31 -19.80
N LEU A 116 40.40 -31.88 -19.43
CA LEU A 116 39.09 -31.40 -19.81
C LEU A 116 38.70 -30.20 -18.93
N GLN A 117 38.50 -29.04 -19.54
CA GLN A 117 37.96 -27.86 -18.87
C GLN A 117 36.48 -27.72 -19.21
N GLU A 118 35.64 -27.90 -18.20
CA GLU A 118 34.20 -27.66 -18.27
C GLU A 118 33.78 -26.65 -17.22
N PRO A 119 32.81 -25.76 -17.52
CA PRO A 119 32.34 -24.75 -16.58
C PRO A 119 31.33 -25.35 -15.59
N PHE A 120 31.73 -26.38 -14.85
CA PHE A 120 30.88 -27.11 -13.89
C PHE A 120 30.26 -26.20 -12.83
N PHE A 121 30.89 -25.07 -12.52
CA PHE A 121 30.39 -24.08 -11.56
C PHE A 121 29.04 -23.46 -11.98
N LEU A 122 28.70 -23.44 -13.28
CA LEU A 122 27.43 -22.90 -13.78
C LEU A 122 26.21 -23.77 -13.43
N VAL A 123 26.41 -25.07 -13.25
CA VAL A 123 25.34 -26.03 -12.93
C VAL A 123 24.76 -25.82 -11.52
N PRO A 124 25.55 -25.83 -10.42
CA PRO A 124 25.02 -25.57 -9.09
C PRO A 124 24.50 -24.13 -8.94
N ILE A 125 25.11 -23.15 -9.63
CA ILE A 125 24.61 -21.76 -9.65
C ILE A 125 23.23 -21.69 -10.33
N GLY A 126 23.03 -22.39 -11.44
CA GLY A 126 21.74 -22.47 -12.13
C GLY A 126 20.63 -23.05 -11.25
N TYR A 127 20.91 -24.17 -10.56
CA TYR A 127 19.97 -24.76 -9.62
C TYR A 127 19.67 -23.86 -8.42
N LEU A 128 20.67 -23.17 -7.89
CA LEU A 128 20.50 -22.23 -6.78
C LEU A 128 19.53 -21.09 -7.17
N PHE A 129 19.72 -20.48 -8.33
CA PHE A 129 18.85 -19.40 -8.80
C PHE A 129 17.41 -19.86 -9.06
N LEU A 130 17.22 -21.07 -9.61
CA LEU A 130 15.88 -21.63 -9.78
C LEU A 130 15.20 -21.91 -8.44
N LEU A 131 15.93 -22.46 -7.47
CA LEU A 131 15.40 -22.79 -6.14
C LEU A 131 14.98 -21.52 -5.40
N VAL A 132 15.84 -20.49 -5.37
CA VAL A 132 15.53 -19.19 -4.76
C VAL A 132 14.32 -18.54 -5.45
N GLY A 133 14.32 -18.48 -6.79
CA GLY A 133 13.20 -17.92 -7.55
C GLY A 133 11.87 -18.64 -7.29
N LEU A 134 11.90 -19.97 -7.13
CA LEU A 134 10.71 -20.79 -6.83
C LEU A 134 10.21 -20.55 -5.41
N ILE A 135 11.09 -20.50 -4.40
CA ILE A 135 10.72 -20.15 -3.02
C ILE A 135 10.05 -18.78 -2.98
N ASP A 136 10.67 -17.76 -3.59
CA ASP A 136 10.12 -16.41 -3.61
C ASP A 136 8.77 -16.35 -4.33
N GLY A 137 8.61 -17.11 -5.41
CA GLY A 137 7.36 -17.26 -6.14
C GLY A 137 6.25 -17.89 -5.29
N VAL A 138 6.58 -18.93 -4.51
CA VAL A 138 5.65 -19.56 -3.56
C VAL A 138 5.24 -18.58 -2.46
N ILE A 139 6.19 -17.83 -1.90
CA ILE A 139 5.89 -16.80 -0.89
C ILE A 139 4.93 -15.75 -1.45
N TYR A 140 5.15 -15.28 -2.68
CA TYR A 140 4.24 -14.36 -3.36
C TYR A 140 2.83 -14.95 -3.52
N LEU A 141 2.74 -16.23 -3.91
CA LEU A 141 1.47 -16.92 -4.11
C LEU A 141 0.70 -17.07 -2.78
N VAL A 142 1.38 -17.48 -1.70
CA VAL A 142 0.80 -17.58 -0.36
C VAL A 142 0.31 -16.22 0.14
N GLN A 143 1.11 -15.15 -0.05
CA GLN A 143 0.69 -13.79 0.31
C GLN A 143 -0.53 -13.33 -0.47
N ARG A 144 -0.63 -13.69 -1.75
CA ARG A 144 -1.78 -13.36 -2.60
C ARG A 144 -3.05 -14.09 -2.15
N PHE A 145 -2.97 -15.38 -1.81
CA PHE A 145 -4.11 -16.15 -1.32
C PHE A 145 -4.61 -15.67 0.04
N LYS A 146 -3.71 -15.25 0.93
CA LYS A 146 -4.08 -14.71 2.24
C LYS A 146 -4.79 -13.34 2.17
N ARG A 147 -4.72 -12.67 1.01
CA ARG A 147 -5.30 -11.33 0.79
C ARG A 147 -6.62 -11.35 0.01
N ASN A 148 -6.99 -12.50 -0.58
CA ASN A 148 -8.30 -12.75 -1.20
C ASN A 148 -9.26 -13.38 -0.18
#